data_AF-A0A5E4CW82-F1
#
_entry.id   AF-A0A5E4CW82-F1
#
_cell.length_a   1.000
_cell.length_b   1.000
_cell.length_c   1.000
_cell.angle_alpha   90.00
_cell.angle_beta   90.00
_cell.angle_gamma   90.00
#
_symmetry.space_group_name_H-M   'P 1'
#
loop_
_entity.id
_entity.type
_entity.pdbx_description
1 polymer ?
#
loop_
_entity_poly.entity_id
_entity_poly.type
_entity_poly.pdbx_seq_one_letter_code
_entity_poly.pdbx_strand_id
1 'polypeptide(L)'
;QKVTVKEQQEWQIPPCASNWKNAKDYKISLDKCLAADGRGLWTVNITENFAKLAKVLNIAEWKVHEAVEMDAQVAKDGSKKKEKYDGKLKKMAPKAREKRAGSRPMWKKKIV
;
A
#
# COMPACT_ATOMS: atom_id res chain seq x y z
N GLN A 1 -45.09 -53.12 4.06
CA GLN A 1 -43.75 -53.73 3.96
C GLN A 1 -43.14 -53.79 5.35
N LYS A 2 -42.42 -54.87 5.70
CA LYS A 2 -41.61 -54.90 6.93
C LYS A 2 -40.35 -54.07 6.70
N VAL A 3 -40.11 -53.10 7.56
CA VAL A 3 -38.87 -52.32 7.58
C VAL A 3 -37.71 -53.28 7.87
N THR A 4 -36.65 -53.18 7.09
CA THR A 4 -35.44 -53.96 7.33
C THR A 4 -34.58 -53.35 8.44
N VAL A 5 -33.78 -54.17 9.12
CA VAL A 5 -32.90 -53.67 10.20
C VAL A 5 -31.92 -52.60 9.70
N LYS A 6 -31.47 -52.70 8.44
CA LYS A 6 -30.60 -51.70 7.81
C LYS A 6 -31.30 -50.35 7.67
N GLU A 7 -32.52 -50.36 7.17
CA GLU A 7 -33.34 -49.16 7.02
C GLU A 7 -33.55 -48.50 8.39
N GLN A 8 -33.86 -49.28 9.43
CA GLN A 8 -33.98 -48.76 10.80
C GLN A 8 -32.68 -48.10 11.31
N GLN A 9 -31.51 -48.58 10.91
CA GLN A 9 -30.22 -48.01 11.30
C GLN A 9 -29.90 -46.70 10.58
N GLU A 10 -30.25 -46.59 9.30
CA GLU A 10 -30.06 -45.36 8.52
C GLU A 10 -30.91 -44.19 9.04
N TRP A 11 -32.06 -44.49 9.64
CA TRP A 11 -32.93 -43.49 10.27
C TRP A 11 -32.60 -43.18 11.73
N GLN A 12 -31.47 -43.68 12.27
CA GLN A 12 -31.05 -43.29 13.61
C GLN A 12 -30.53 -41.85 13.63
N ILE A 13 -31.26 -40.98 14.33
CA ILE A 13 -30.92 -39.58 14.52
C ILE A 13 -29.86 -39.47 15.64
N PRO A 14 -28.67 -38.92 15.37
CA PRO A 14 -27.66 -38.69 16.40
C PRO A 14 -28.16 -37.71 17.47
N PRO A 15 -27.71 -37.84 18.73
CA PRO A 15 -28.10 -36.91 19.78
C PRO A 15 -27.57 -35.49 19.50
N CYS A 16 -28.42 -34.48 19.74
CA CYS A 16 -28.08 -33.08 19.51
C CYS A 16 -27.20 -32.53 20.64
N ALA A 17 -25.89 -32.43 20.42
CA ALA A 17 -24.99 -31.63 21.23
C ALA A 17 -24.92 -30.21 20.62
N SER A 18 -25.42 -29.21 21.35
CA SER A 18 -25.43 -27.83 20.84
C SER A 18 -24.28 -27.01 21.42
N ASN A 19 -23.65 -26.17 20.59
CA ASN A 19 -22.56 -25.28 21.03
C ASN A 19 -23.03 -24.09 21.89
N TRP A 20 -24.34 -23.82 21.97
CA TRP A 20 -24.90 -22.63 22.62
C TRP A 20 -25.80 -22.91 23.83
N LYS A 21 -26.47 -24.05 23.88
CA LYS A 21 -27.48 -24.37 24.91
C LYS A 21 -27.22 -25.75 25.51
N ASN A 22 -27.13 -25.81 26.84
CA ASN A 22 -27.06 -27.03 27.62
C ASN A 22 -28.06 -26.96 28.78
N ALA A 23 -29.33 -27.32 28.53
CA ALA A 23 -30.40 -27.11 29.51
C ALA A 23 -30.31 -27.98 30.77
N LYS A 24 -29.54 -29.07 30.72
CA LYS A 24 -29.37 -30.03 31.82
C LYS A 24 -27.93 -30.08 32.35
N ASP A 25 -27.08 -29.14 31.91
CA ASP A 25 -25.68 -29.01 32.32
C ASP A 25 -24.87 -30.32 32.27
N TYR A 26 -25.08 -31.13 31.22
CA TYR A 26 -24.30 -32.35 31.04
C TYR A 26 -22.81 -32.05 30.79
N LYS A 27 -21.93 -32.85 31.38
CA LYS A 27 -20.49 -32.82 31.11
C LYS A 27 -20.18 -33.64 29.86
N ILE A 28 -20.25 -32.99 28.70
CA ILE A 28 -20.01 -33.59 27.38
C ILE A 28 -18.50 -33.52 27.07
N SER A 29 -17.93 -34.59 26.51
CA SER A 29 -16.53 -34.59 26.05
C SER A 29 -16.35 -33.73 24.81
N LEU A 30 -15.16 -33.11 24.65
CA LEU A 30 -14.87 -32.19 23.55
C LEU A 30 -15.09 -32.82 22.17
N ASP A 31 -14.68 -34.07 21.98
CA ASP A 31 -14.85 -34.78 20.71
C ASP A 31 -16.32 -34.86 20.28
N LYS A 32 -17.25 -35.06 21.24
CA LYS A 32 -18.68 -35.16 20.95
C LYS A 32 -19.32 -33.81 20.66
N CYS A 33 -18.82 -32.74 21.28
CA CYS A 33 -19.22 -31.37 20.96
C CYS A 33 -18.72 -30.97 19.57
N LEU A 34 -17.48 -31.35 19.23
CA LEU A 34 -16.85 -31.01 17.96
C LEU A 34 -17.33 -31.90 16.80
N ALA A 35 -17.87 -33.09 17.06
CA ALA A 35 -18.40 -33.98 16.03
C ALA A 35 -19.56 -33.35 15.23
N ALA A 36 -20.35 -32.47 15.86
CA ALA A 36 -21.42 -31.72 15.19
C ALA A 36 -20.87 -30.52 14.38
N ASP A 37 -19.61 -30.17 14.58
CA ASP A 37 -18.98 -29.02 13.95
C ASP A 37 -18.43 -29.40 12.56
N GLY A 38 -19.28 -29.21 11.54
CA GLY A 38 -18.94 -29.48 10.14
C GLY A 38 -17.84 -28.58 9.55
N ARG A 39 -17.18 -27.73 10.34
CA ARG A 39 -16.07 -26.87 9.88
C ARG A 39 -14.91 -27.67 9.28
N GLY A 40 -14.66 -28.88 9.78
CA GLY A 40 -13.63 -29.79 9.22
C GLY A 40 -13.98 -30.41 7.86
N LEU A 41 -15.25 -30.29 7.43
CA LEU A 41 -15.71 -30.79 6.14
C LEU A 41 -15.49 -29.75 5.02
N TRP A 42 -15.33 -28.47 5.36
CA TRP A 42 -15.10 -27.42 4.38
C TRP A 42 -13.61 -27.26 4.08
N THR A 43 -13.22 -27.51 2.84
CA THR A 43 -11.89 -27.15 2.34
C THR A 43 -11.87 -25.68 1.93
N VAL A 44 -10.94 -24.91 2.51
CA VAL A 44 -10.71 -23.52 2.10
C VAL A 44 -10.02 -23.53 0.74
N ASN A 45 -10.78 -23.21 -0.31
CA ASN A 45 -10.25 -23.14 -1.67
C ASN A 45 -9.78 -21.71 -1.95
N ILE A 46 -8.47 -21.52 -2.14
CA ILE A 46 -7.88 -20.23 -2.51
C ILE A 46 -7.73 -20.18 -4.03
N THR A 47 -8.22 -19.10 -4.65
CA THR A 47 -8.14 -18.92 -6.11
C THR A 47 -6.78 -18.37 -6.54
N GLU A 48 -6.34 -18.71 -7.76
CA GLU A 48 -5.07 -18.23 -8.33
C GLU A 48 -5.06 -16.70 -8.56
N ASN A 49 -6.24 -16.08 -8.66
CA ASN A 49 -6.38 -14.65 -8.89
C ASN A 49 -5.79 -13.81 -7.75
N PHE A 50 -5.80 -14.31 -6.51
CA PHE A 50 -5.14 -13.65 -5.39
C PHE A 50 -3.62 -13.58 -5.58
N ALA A 51 -3.01 -14.64 -6.11
CA ALA A 51 -1.58 -14.66 -6.41
C ALA A 51 -1.22 -13.72 -7.57
N LYS A 52 -2.06 -13.67 -8.62
CA LYS A 52 -1.90 -12.73 -9.74
C LYS A 52 -2.00 -11.28 -9.27
N LEU A 53 -3.00 -10.97 -8.44
CA LEU A 53 -3.20 -9.63 -7.87
C LEU A 53 -2.00 -9.19 -7.03
N ALA A 54 -1.53 -10.04 -6.10
CA ALA A 54 -0.39 -9.72 -5.25
C ALA A 54 0.88 -9.44 -6.07
N LYS A 55 1.13 -10.22 -7.13
CA LYS A 55 2.27 -9.99 -8.04
C LYS A 55 2.14 -8.66 -8.78
N VAL A 56 0.96 -8.34 -9.30
CA VAL A 56 0.73 -7.07 -10.03
C VAL A 56 0.93 -5.87 -9.10
N LEU A 57 0.43 -5.95 -7.86
CA LEU A 57 0.60 -4.88 -6.87
C LEU A 57 2.08 -4.65 -6.53
N ASN A 58 2.84 -5.72 -6.27
CA ASN A 58 4.27 -5.60 -5.98
C ASN A 58 5.06 -4.97 -7.15
N ILE A 59 4.74 -5.37 -8.39
CA ILE A 59 5.37 -4.79 -9.58
C ILE A 59 5.00 -3.31 -9.73
N ALA A 60 3.73 -2.96 -9.47
CA ALA A 60 3.28 -1.58 -9.53
C ALA A 60 3.99 -0.71 -8.48
N GLU A 61 4.14 -1.20 -7.26
CA GLU A 61 4.86 -0.51 -6.18
C GLU A 61 6.31 -0.21 -6.58
N TRP A 62 7.03 -1.20 -7.11
CA TRP A 62 8.41 -1.01 -7.56
C TRP A 62 8.52 0.05 -8.65
N LYS A 63 7.62 0.03 -9.63
CA LYS A 63 7.59 1.04 -10.71
C LYS A 63 7.28 2.45 -10.19
N VAL A 64 6.41 2.57 -9.19
CA VAL A 64 6.11 3.87 -8.57
C VAL A 64 7.34 4.40 -7.85
N HIS A 65 8.08 3.55 -7.12
CA HIS A 65 9.32 3.97 -6.45
C HIS A 65 10.39 4.42 -7.45
N GLU A 66 10.59 3.65 -8.53
CA GLU A 66 11.51 4.02 -9.61
C GLU A 66 11.13 5.37 -10.23
N ALA A 67 9.85 5.59 -10.55
CA ALA A 67 9.37 6.86 -11.09
C ALA A 67 9.60 8.03 -10.12
N VAL A 68 9.32 7.84 -8.82
CA VAL A 68 9.53 8.86 -7.78
C VAL A 68 11.02 9.20 -7.63
N GLU A 69 11.90 8.21 -7.67
CA GLU A 69 13.35 8.44 -7.62
C GLU A 69 13.85 9.21 -8.85
N MET A 70 13.37 8.86 -10.03
CA MET A 70 13.69 9.58 -11.27
C MET A 70 13.20 11.03 -11.22
N ASP A 71 11.96 11.28 -10.79
CA ASP A 71 11.40 12.62 -10.64
C ASP A 71 12.19 13.45 -9.62
N ALA A 72 12.59 12.84 -8.50
CA ALA A 72 13.44 13.49 -7.50
C ALA A 72 14.81 13.86 -8.07
N GLN A 73 15.40 13.01 -8.91
CA GLN A 73 16.68 13.30 -9.57
C GLN A 73 16.54 14.44 -10.60
N VAL A 74 15.50 14.43 -11.41
CA VAL A 74 15.22 15.50 -12.39
C VAL A 74 14.98 16.83 -11.67
N ALA A 75 14.22 16.84 -10.57
CA ALA A 75 14.00 18.02 -9.76
C ALA A 75 15.31 18.61 -9.18
N LYS A 76 16.21 17.73 -8.69
CA LYS A 76 17.55 18.13 -8.20
C LYS A 76 18.41 18.73 -9.30
N ASP A 77 18.36 18.20 -10.52
CA ASP A 77 19.15 18.74 -11.62
C ASP A 77 18.54 20.05 -12.17
N GLY A 78 17.21 20.21 -12.08
CA GLY A 78 16.52 21.47 -12.34
C GLY A 78 16.97 22.59 -11.38
N SER A 79 17.06 22.30 -10.08
CA SER A 79 17.51 23.29 -9.08
C SER A 79 18.96 23.71 -9.29
N LYS A 80 19.86 22.77 -9.58
CA LYS A 80 21.27 23.06 -9.95
C LYS A 80 21.37 23.95 -11.20
N LYS A 81 20.54 23.71 -12.22
CA LYS A 81 20.51 24.54 -13.43
C LYS A 81 20.05 25.96 -13.11
N LYS A 82 19.02 26.11 -12.28
CA LYS A 82 18.53 27.41 -11.81
C LYS A 82 19.62 28.17 -11.03
N GLU A 83 20.29 27.51 -10.09
CA GLU A 83 21.37 28.11 -9.30
C GLU A 83 22.53 28.59 -10.19
N LYS A 84 22.93 27.81 -11.20
CA LYS A 84 23.95 28.22 -12.19
C LYS A 84 23.51 29.45 -12.99
N TYR A 85 22.23 29.52 -13.38
CA TYR A 85 21.69 30.67 -14.10
C TYR A 85 21.69 31.93 -13.23
N ASP A 86 21.21 31.82 -11.99
CA ASP A 86 21.19 32.92 -11.02
C ASP A 86 22.61 33.41 -10.69
N GLY A 87 23.58 32.49 -10.57
CA GLY A 87 25.00 32.81 -10.40
C GLY A 87 25.60 33.57 -11.60
N LYS A 88 25.22 33.22 -12.84
CA LYS A 88 25.63 33.96 -14.04
C LYS A 88 25.04 35.37 -14.05
N LEU A 89 23.76 35.51 -13.74
CA LEU A 89 23.09 36.81 -13.63
C LEU A 89 23.76 37.71 -12.58
N LYS A 90 24.07 37.17 -11.39
CA LYS A 90 24.79 37.88 -10.33
C LYS A 90 26.16 38.40 -10.79
N LYS A 91 26.91 37.65 -11.60
CA LYS A 91 28.22 38.07 -12.14
C LYS A 91 28.12 39.12 -13.26
N MET A 92 27.02 39.13 -14.02
CA MET A 92 26.80 40.13 -15.09
C MET A 92 26.36 41.49 -14.53
N ALA A 93 25.63 41.51 -13.41
CA ALA A 93 25.17 42.73 -12.76
C ALA A 93 26.28 43.76 -12.41
N PRO A 94 27.40 43.40 -11.74
CA PRO A 94 28.48 44.35 -11.43
C PRO A 94 29.17 44.86 -12.71
N LYS A 95 29.44 43.99 -13.68
CA LYS A 95 30.01 44.38 -14.97
C LYS A 95 29.15 45.41 -15.71
N ALA A 96 27.82 45.25 -15.67
CA ALA A 96 26.89 46.22 -16.24
C ALA A 96 26.87 47.55 -15.46
N ARG A 97 26.97 47.50 -14.12
CA ARG A 97 27.06 48.70 -13.27
C ARG A 97 28.36 49.47 -13.49
N GLU A 98 29.50 48.79 -13.61
CA GLU A 98 30.82 49.38 -13.90
C GLU A 98 30.84 50.10 -15.25
N LYS A 99 30.33 49.45 -16.30
CA LYS A 99 30.18 50.07 -17.63
C LYS A 99 29.32 51.34 -17.59
N ARG A 100 28.29 51.37 -16.75
CA ARG A 100 27.44 52.57 -16.55
C ARG A 100 28.14 53.68 -15.78
N ALA A 101 28.99 53.34 -14.81
CA ALA A 101 29.77 54.31 -14.04
C ALA A 101 30.86 55.00 -14.88
N GLY A 102 31.47 54.29 -15.85
CA GLY A 102 32.43 54.86 -16.80
C GLY A 102 31.84 55.88 -17.78
N SER A 103 30.53 55.82 -18.06
CA SER A 103 29.80 56.80 -18.88
C SER A 103 29.18 57.97 -18.09
N ARG A 104 29.54 58.18 -16.82
CA ARG A 104 29.02 59.33 -16.06
C ARG A 104 29.65 60.63 -16.60
N PRO A 105 28.85 61.62 -17.03
CA PRO A 105 29.38 62.91 -17.46
C PRO A 105 30.07 63.61 -16.28
N MET A 106 31.35 63.98 -16.46
CA MET A 106 32.22 64.64 -15.47
C MET A 106 31.80 66.07 -15.07
N TRP A 107 30.63 66.56 -15.48
CA TRP A 107 30.24 67.97 -15.29
C TRP A 107 29.51 68.27 -13.96
N LYS A 108 29.21 67.27 -13.12
CA LYS A 108 28.50 67.46 -11.84
C LYS A 108 29.39 67.39 -10.58
N LYS A 109 30.58 67.99 -10.61
CA LYS A 109 31.39 68.24 -9.40
C LYS A 109 31.99 69.66 -9.41
N LYS A 110 31.15 70.66 -9.14
CA LYS A 110 31.54 71.98 -8.60
C LYS A 110 30.28 72.63 -8.06
N ILE A 111 30.10 72.56 -6.74
CA ILE A 111 29.33 73.43 -5.82
C ILE A 111 29.51 72.75 -4.46
N VAL A 112 30.55 73.12 -3.72
CA VAL A 112 30.56 73.96 -2.51
C VAL A 112 32.02 74.38 -2.31
#